data_AF-A0A3D3GAK6-F1
#
_entry.id   AF-A0A3D3GAK6-F1
#
_cell.length_a   1.000
_cell.length_b   1.000
_cell.length_c   1.000
_cell.angle_alpha   90.00
_cell.angle_beta   90.00
_cell.angle_gamma   90.00
#
_symmetry.space_group_name_H-M   'P 1'
#
loop_
_entity.id
_entity.type
_entity.pdbx_description
1 polymer ?
#
loop_
_entity_poly.entity_id
_entity_poly.type
_entity_poly.pdbx_seq_one_letter_code
_entity_poly.pdbx_strand_id
1 'polypeptide(L)'
;MERKFRFLAAQARLTHQQFLQALVRSNTKFDLVQFDEMETFERSKCLPVSIPLIVEPKTRKILAISACSMPAKGLLAAVSVRRYGPRRDERPECAQKIFKQVDPVLAPAACIFTDQNPKYPAWIIHIPTLWSVLQPRVDANVLLDKAN
;
A
#
# COMPACT_ATOMS: atom_id res chain seq x y z
N MET A 1 23.22 -7.74 -15.19
CA MET A 1 21.99 -6.93 -15.00
C MET A 1 21.73 -6.53 -13.55
N GLU A 2 22.13 -7.33 -12.57
CA GLU A 2 21.83 -7.10 -11.15
C GLU A 2 22.36 -5.78 -10.55
N ARG A 3 23.61 -5.39 -10.84
CA ARG A 3 24.21 -4.15 -10.29
C ARG A 3 23.46 -2.87 -10.70
N LYS A 4 23.14 -2.74 -11.99
CA LYS A 4 22.40 -1.58 -12.51
C LYS A 4 20.99 -1.51 -11.93
N PHE A 5 20.31 -2.65 -11.80
CA PHE A 5 18.98 -2.71 -11.20
C PHE A 5 18.99 -2.33 -9.71
N ARG A 6 19.93 -2.88 -8.93
CA ARG A 6 20.11 -2.50 -7.52
C ARG A 6 20.42 -1.01 -7.35
N PHE A 7 21.27 -0.45 -8.21
CA PHE A 7 21.59 0.98 -8.23
C PHE A 7 20.35 1.83 -8.51
N LEU A 8 19.60 1.53 -9.58
CA LEU A 8 18.38 2.26 -9.93
C LEU A 8 17.31 2.13 -8.84
N ALA A 9 17.18 0.96 -8.20
CA ALA A 9 16.27 0.77 -7.07
C ALA A 9 16.67 1.64 -5.87
N ALA A 10 17.96 1.75 -5.56
CA ALA A 10 18.45 2.64 -4.51
C ALA A 10 18.18 4.11 -4.85
N GLN A 11 18.44 4.51 -6.10
CA GLN A 11 18.15 5.87 -6.59
C GLN A 11 16.65 6.19 -6.51
N ALA A 12 15.78 5.27 -6.93
CA ALA A 12 14.33 5.45 -6.84
C ALA A 12 13.86 5.63 -5.40
N ARG A 13 14.41 4.87 -4.44
CA ARG A 13 14.10 5.04 -3.00
C ARG A 13 14.54 6.42 -2.50
N LEU A 14 15.73 6.88 -2.89
CA LEU A 14 16.22 8.21 -2.50
C LEU A 14 15.34 9.33 -3.07
N THR A 15 15.00 9.26 -4.36
CA THR A 15 14.12 10.24 -5.01
C THR A 15 12.73 10.26 -4.36
N HIS A 16 12.17 9.09 -4.07
CA HIS A 16 10.87 8.98 -3.41
C HIS A 16 10.90 9.51 -1.97
N GLN A 17 11.96 9.22 -1.21
CA GLN A 17 12.17 9.76 0.12
C GLN A 17 12.28 11.30 0.10
N GLN A 18 13.01 11.86 -0.86
CA GLN A 18 13.10 13.32 -1.04
C GLN A 18 11.74 13.93 -1.39
N PHE A 19 10.96 13.26 -2.24
CA PHE A 19 9.58 13.67 -2.55
C PHE A 19 8.70 13.72 -1.30
N LEU A 20 8.71 12.68 -0.45
CA LEU A 20 7.94 12.68 0.79
C LEU A 20 8.44 13.75 1.77
N GLN A 21 9.75 13.93 1.91
CA GLN A 21 10.32 14.98 2.76
C GLN A 21 9.94 16.38 2.28
N ALA A 22 9.88 16.61 0.97
CA ALA A 22 9.43 17.88 0.41
C ALA A 22 7.98 18.18 0.81
N LEU A 23 7.09 17.19 0.71
CA LEU A 23 5.69 17.32 1.14
C LEU A 23 5.56 17.61 2.64
N VAL A 24 6.35 16.95 3.48
CA VAL A 24 6.39 17.22 4.93
C VAL A 24 6.85 18.65 5.19
N ARG A 25 7.92 19.12 4.52
CA ARG A 25 8.45 20.48 4.68
C ARG A 25 7.49 21.57 4.21
N SER A 26 6.75 21.32 3.13
CA SER A 26 5.70 22.23 2.65
C SER A 26 4.39 22.13 3.43
N ASN A 27 4.35 21.29 4.48
CA ASN A 27 3.15 20.98 5.25
C ASN A 27 1.96 20.55 4.36
N THR A 28 2.25 19.86 3.25
CA THR A 28 1.23 19.32 2.36
C THR A 28 0.64 18.07 3.00
N LYS A 29 -0.67 18.10 3.23
CA LYS A 29 -1.44 17.01 3.82
C LYS A 29 -2.45 16.47 2.81
N PHE A 30 -2.66 15.16 2.83
CA PHE A 30 -3.68 14.51 2.01
C PHE A 30 -4.87 14.13 2.88
N ASP A 31 -6.05 14.64 2.53
CA ASP A 31 -7.33 14.27 3.15
C ASP A 31 -7.90 12.97 2.58
N LEU A 32 -7.43 12.55 1.41
CA LEU A 32 -7.87 11.33 0.74
C LEU A 32 -6.69 10.61 0.11
N VAL A 33 -6.56 9.33 0.42
CA VAL A 33 -5.61 8.42 -0.22
C VAL A 33 -6.32 7.14 -0.64
N GLN A 34 -5.79 6.47 -1.67
CA GLN A 34 -6.28 5.17 -2.09
C GLN A 34 -5.28 4.09 -1.70
N PHE A 35 -5.77 3.00 -1.11
CA PHE A 35 -5.01 1.82 -0.74
C PHE A 35 -5.54 0.60 -1.49
N ASP A 36 -4.62 -0.14 -2.11
CA ASP A 36 -4.90 -1.40 -2.80
C ASP A 36 -3.69 -2.34 -2.72
N GLU A 37 -3.89 -3.63 -3.00
CA GLU A 37 -2.84 -4.63 -3.08
C GLU A 37 -2.88 -5.37 -4.43
N MET A 38 -1.72 -5.51 -5.07
CA MET A 38 -1.59 -6.40 -6.23
C MET A 38 -1.00 -7.75 -5.78
N GLU A 39 -1.78 -8.82 -5.89
CA GLU A 39 -1.27 -10.19 -5.71
C GLU A 39 -0.61 -10.68 -7.00
N THR A 40 0.66 -11.09 -6.91
CA THR A 40 1.43 -11.68 -8.02
C THR A 40 2.32 -12.81 -7.49
N PHE A 41 3.35 -13.19 -8.22
CA PHE A 41 4.28 -14.25 -7.83
C PHE A 41 5.72 -13.93 -8.22
N GLU A 42 6.67 -14.48 -7.46
CA GLU A 42 8.11 -14.29 -7.73
C GLU A 42 8.53 -14.97 -9.04
N ARG A 43 8.30 -16.29 -9.12
CA ARG A 43 8.64 -17.13 -10.27
C ARG A 43 7.61 -18.21 -10.58
N SER A 44 6.72 -18.49 -9.63
CA SER A 44 5.69 -19.52 -9.73
C SER A 44 4.51 -19.12 -8.86
N LYS A 45 3.28 -19.47 -9.27
CA LYS A 45 2.06 -19.26 -8.47
C LYS A 45 2.10 -19.90 -7.08
N CYS A 46 3.01 -20.86 -6.85
CA CYS A 46 3.28 -21.44 -5.53
C CYS A 46 4.11 -20.54 -4.60
N LEU A 47 4.65 -19.44 -5.13
CA LEU A 47 5.46 -18.44 -4.43
C LEU A 47 4.82 -17.05 -4.59
N PRO A 48 3.58 -16.86 -4.10
CA PRO A 48 2.88 -15.61 -4.29
C PRO A 48 3.47 -14.51 -3.41
N VAL A 49 3.35 -13.28 -3.89
CA VAL A 49 3.73 -12.06 -3.20
C VAL A 49 2.60 -11.05 -3.31
N SER A 50 2.42 -10.25 -2.28
CA SER A 50 1.52 -9.10 -2.31
C SER A 50 2.34 -7.81 -2.40
N ILE A 51 1.87 -6.89 -3.23
CA ILE A 51 2.46 -5.58 -3.47
C ILE A 51 1.44 -4.53 -3.04
N PRO A 52 1.40 -4.14 -1.75
CA PRO A 52 0.52 -3.09 -1.27
C PRO A 52 1.03 -1.71 -1.71
N LEU A 53 0.08 -0.83 -2.04
CA LEU A 53 0.32 0.47 -2.65
C LEU A 53 -0.62 1.52 -2.04
N ILE A 54 -0.08 2.71 -1.74
CA ILE A 54 -0.86 3.90 -1.39
C ILE A 54 -0.60 4.98 -2.43
N VAL A 55 -1.67 5.52 -3.01
CA VAL A 55 -1.61 6.60 -4.00
C VAL A 55 -2.49 7.78 -3.60
N GLU A 56 -2.10 8.96 -4.05
CA GLU A 56 -2.95 10.13 -4.03
C GLU A 56 -3.89 10.10 -5.26
N PRO A 57 -5.22 10.14 -5.11
CA PRO A 57 -6.14 9.86 -6.22
C PRO A 57 -6.10 10.85 -7.39
N LYS A 58 -5.90 12.16 -7.14
CA LYS A 58 -6.01 13.19 -8.19
C LYS A 58 -4.80 13.17 -9.13
N THR A 59 -3.60 13.13 -8.57
CA THR A 59 -2.33 13.16 -9.31
C THR A 59 -1.77 11.78 -9.59
N ARG A 60 -2.32 10.72 -8.97
CA ARG A 60 -1.86 9.34 -9.06
C ARG A 60 -0.41 9.14 -8.62
N LYS A 61 0.11 10.05 -7.78
CA LYS A 61 1.45 9.93 -7.20
C LYS A 61 1.46 8.80 -6.19
N ILE A 62 2.51 7.99 -6.25
CA ILE A 62 2.76 6.90 -5.31
C ILE A 62 3.31 7.49 -4.01
N LEU A 63 2.54 7.37 -2.94
CA LEU A 63 2.93 7.83 -1.61
C LEU A 63 3.76 6.76 -0.88
N ALA A 64 3.39 5.49 -1.00
CA ALA A 64 4.22 4.38 -0.53
C ALA A 64 3.90 3.09 -1.28
N ILE A 65 4.91 2.23 -1.43
CA ILE A 65 4.80 0.91 -2.07
C ILE A 65 5.72 -0.07 -1.36
N SER A 66 5.31 -1.32 -1.25
CA SER A 66 6.18 -2.39 -0.76
C SER A 66 5.85 -3.73 -1.42
N ALA A 67 6.60 -4.77 -1.06
CA ALA A 67 6.37 -6.13 -1.52
C ALA A 67 6.65 -7.09 -0.35
N CYS A 68 5.80 -8.09 -0.18
CA CYS A 68 5.88 -9.03 0.94
C CYS A 68 5.46 -10.45 0.54
N SER A 69 5.91 -11.43 1.33
CA SER A 69 5.53 -12.82 1.15
C SER A 69 4.09 -13.05 1.57
N MET A 70 3.41 -13.97 0.87
CA MET A 70 2.14 -14.52 1.31
C MET A 70 2.08 -16.04 1.03
N PRO A 71 1.22 -16.79 1.75
CA PRO A 71 0.98 -18.20 1.46
C PRO A 71 0.16 -18.38 0.17
N ALA A 72 0.40 -19.50 -0.52
CA ALA A 72 -0.45 -19.93 -1.61
C ALA A 72 -1.84 -20.33 -1.10
N LYS A 73 -2.87 -20.04 -1.90
CA LYS A 73 -4.28 -20.28 -1.57
C LYS A 73 -4.87 -21.38 -2.47
N GLY A 74 -5.99 -21.95 -2.02
CA GLY A 74 -6.79 -22.90 -2.81
C GLY A 74 -6.02 -24.17 -3.20
N LEU A 75 -6.23 -24.65 -4.42
CA LEU A 75 -5.68 -25.92 -4.92
C LEU A 75 -4.13 -25.96 -4.92
N LEU A 76 -3.47 -24.81 -4.94
CA LEU A 76 -2.01 -24.72 -4.94
C LEU A 76 -1.41 -24.70 -3.53
N ALA A 77 -2.21 -24.60 -2.47
CA ALA A 77 -1.70 -24.52 -1.10
C ALA A 77 -0.86 -25.76 -0.73
N ALA A 78 -1.42 -26.96 -0.91
CA ALA A 78 -0.71 -28.21 -0.61
C ALA A 78 0.54 -28.40 -1.49
N VAL A 79 0.46 -28.03 -2.78
CA VAL A 79 1.59 -28.12 -3.71
C VAL A 79 2.70 -27.15 -3.33
N SER A 80 2.35 -25.93 -2.94
CA SER A 80 3.29 -24.90 -2.47
C SER A 80 4.03 -25.37 -1.23
N VAL A 81 3.32 -25.83 -0.19
CA VAL A 81 3.93 -26.33 1.05
C VAL A 81 4.85 -27.52 0.78
N ARG A 82 4.41 -28.48 -0.05
CA ARG A 82 5.23 -29.65 -0.40
C ARG A 82 6.51 -29.28 -1.15
N ARG A 83 6.48 -28.27 -2.02
CA ARG A 83 7.62 -27.90 -2.88
C ARG A 83 8.56 -26.88 -2.25
N TYR A 84 8.02 -25.95 -1.47
CA TYR A 84 8.74 -24.75 -1.02
C TYR A 84 8.66 -24.53 0.50
N GLY A 85 7.91 -25.37 1.22
CA GLY A 85 7.66 -25.21 2.65
C GLY A 85 6.54 -24.20 2.96
N PRO A 86 6.12 -24.12 4.23
CA PRO A 86 5.15 -23.12 4.68
C PRO A 86 5.72 -21.70 4.53
N ARG A 87 4.87 -20.76 4.11
CA ARG A 87 5.21 -19.34 3.98
C ARG A 87 4.41 -18.51 4.98
N ARG A 88 5.07 -17.56 5.65
CA ARG A 88 4.41 -16.56 6.48
C ARG A 88 3.57 -15.63 5.62
N ASP A 89 2.40 -15.26 6.13
CA ASP A 89 1.59 -14.18 5.59
C ASP A 89 2.09 -12.86 6.20
N GLU A 90 2.78 -12.06 5.39
CA GLU A 90 3.42 -10.80 5.82
C GLU A 90 2.60 -9.57 5.40
N ARG A 91 1.42 -9.77 4.80
CA ARG A 91 0.56 -8.68 4.30
C ARG A 91 0.15 -7.69 5.39
N PRO A 92 -0.28 -8.10 6.60
CA PRO A 92 -0.62 -7.15 7.66
C PRO A 92 0.55 -6.23 8.02
N GLU A 93 1.74 -6.80 8.24
CA GLU A 93 2.94 -6.05 8.60
C GLU A 93 3.40 -5.14 7.47
N CYS A 94 3.27 -5.60 6.22
CA CYS A 94 3.62 -4.82 5.04
C CYS A 94 2.68 -3.61 4.84
N ALA A 95 1.38 -3.80 5.01
CA ALA A 95 0.39 -2.72 4.99
C ALA A 95 0.70 -1.68 6.08
N GLN A 96 0.86 -2.11 7.33
CA GLN A 96 1.22 -1.22 8.45
C GLN A 96 2.50 -0.43 8.17
N LYS A 97 3.51 -1.06 7.57
CA LYS A 97 4.76 -0.42 7.20
C LYS A 97 4.56 0.72 6.20
N ILE A 98 3.78 0.52 5.13
CA ILE A 98 3.57 1.58 4.14
C ILE A 98 2.69 2.70 4.68
N PHE A 99 1.73 2.39 5.54
CA PHE A 99 0.93 3.40 6.23
C PHE A 99 1.77 4.26 7.17
N LYS A 100 2.66 3.64 7.95
CA LYS A 100 3.62 4.37 8.78
C LYS A 100 4.55 5.29 7.97
N GLN A 101 4.86 4.93 6.72
CA GLN A 101 5.67 5.79 5.84
C GLN A 101 4.92 7.03 5.38
N VAL A 102 3.61 6.93 5.15
CA VAL A 102 2.79 8.06 4.65
C VAL A 102 2.16 8.89 5.75
N ASP A 103 2.06 8.38 6.98
CA ASP A 103 1.47 9.08 8.13
C ASP A 103 1.92 10.56 8.28
N PRO A 104 3.20 10.92 8.11
CA PRO A 104 3.64 12.32 8.19
C PRO A 104 3.03 13.26 7.15
N VAL A 105 2.47 12.75 6.05
CA VAL A 105 1.83 13.52 4.98
C VAL A 105 0.31 13.32 4.93
N LEU A 106 -0.28 12.56 5.86
CA LEU A 106 -1.74 12.45 6.00
C LEU A 106 -2.29 13.55 6.90
N ALA A 107 -3.49 14.03 6.57
CA ALA A 107 -4.27 14.86 7.48
C ALA A 107 -4.76 14.03 8.70
N PRO A 108 -5.01 14.65 9.88
CA PRO A 108 -5.47 13.93 11.07
C PRO A 108 -6.81 13.20 10.95
N ALA A 109 -7.58 13.46 9.90
CA ALA A 109 -8.85 12.80 9.60
C ALA A 109 -8.88 12.31 8.14
N ALA A 110 -7.72 11.88 7.61
CA ALA A 110 -7.62 11.42 6.24
C ALA A 110 -8.52 10.19 6.00
N CYS A 111 -9.20 10.19 4.87
CA CYS A 111 -10.02 9.08 4.39
C CYS A 111 -9.17 8.12 3.55
N ILE A 112 -9.41 6.82 3.71
CA ILE A 112 -8.82 5.79 2.84
C ILE A 112 -9.90 5.20 1.94
N PHE A 113 -9.65 5.30 0.64
CA PHE A 113 -10.43 4.62 -0.40
C PHE A 113 -9.80 3.26 -0.74
N THR A 114 -10.62 2.21 -0.88
CA THR A 114 -10.12 0.85 -1.14
C THR A 114 -11.16 -0.04 -1.82
N ASP A 115 -10.75 -1.20 -2.33
CA ASP A 115 -11.59 -2.21 -3.03
C ASP A 115 -12.49 -3.05 -2.09
N GLN A 116 -12.52 -2.68 -0.81
CA GLN A 116 -13.29 -3.34 0.26
C GLN A 116 -12.86 -4.76 0.61
N ASN A 117 -11.61 -5.16 0.34
CA ASN A 117 -11.12 -6.45 0.83
C ASN A 117 -11.36 -6.57 2.35
N PRO A 118 -12.11 -7.60 2.82
CA PRO A 118 -12.52 -7.72 4.23
C PRO A 118 -11.37 -7.76 5.24
N LYS A 119 -10.15 -8.03 4.78
CA LYS A 119 -8.96 -8.09 5.64
C LYS A 119 -8.37 -6.72 5.94
N TYR A 120 -8.57 -5.74 5.06
CA TYR A 120 -7.92 -4.44 5.18
C TYR A 120 -8.25 -3.68 6.46
N PRO A 121 -9.50 -3.67 6.97
CA PRO A 121 -9.77 -3.03 8.25
C PRO A 121 -8.81 -3.52 9.35
N ALA A 122 -8.62 -4.84 9.48
CA ALA A 122 -7.70 -5.41 10.47
C ALA A 122 -6.23 -4.98 10.29
N TRP A 123 -5.82 -4.62 9.09
CA TRP A 123 -4.44 -4.18 8.80
C TRP A 123 -4.24 -2.68 9.05
N ILE A 124 -5.31 -1.90 8.97
CA ILE A 124 -5.27 -0.43 8.90
C ILE A 124 -5.72 0.24 10.22
N ILE A 125 -6.47 -0.47 11.09
CA ILE A 125 -7.06 0.07 12.34
C ILE A 125 -6.08 0.75 13.31
N HIS A 126 -4.78 0.44 13.27
CA HIS A 126 -3.79 0.97 14.23
C HIS A 126 -3.21 2.34 13.89
N ILE A 127 -3.72 3.04 12.88
CA ILE A 127 -3.22 4.36 12.47
C ILE A 127 -4.01 5.45 13.24
N PRO A 128 -3.39 6.18 14.18
CA PRO A 128 -4.11 7.06 15.12
C PRO A 128 -4.85 8.24 14.47
N THR A 129 -4.51 8.58 13.23
CA THR A 129 -4.95 9.75 12.45
C THR A 129 -6.06 9.41 11.45
N LEU A 130 -6.72 8.26 11.58
CA LEU A 130 -7.52 7.71 10.50
C LEU A 130 -8.94 7.36 10.94
N TRP A 131 -9.86 8.30 10.75
CA TRP A 131 -11.28 8.11 11.05
C TRP A 131 -12.16 8.31 9.81
N SER A 132 -12.07 7.37 8.88
CA SER A 132 -13.21 6.80 8.15
C SER A 132 -12.69 5.96 6.98
N VAL A 133 -12.90 4.65 7.06
CA VAL A 133 -12.82 3.80 5.87
C VAL A 133 -14.12 4.05 5.10
N LEU A 134 -14.07 4.95 4.10
CA LEU A 134 -15.23 5.22 3.26
C LEU A 134 -15.41 4.06 2.28
N GLN A 135 -16.51 3.34 2.47
CA GLN A 135 -17.02 2.35 1.53
C GLN A 135 -17.71 3.09 0.36
N PRO A 136 -17.56 2.62 -0.90
CA PRO A 136 -17.93 3.33 -2.11
C PRO A 136 -19.46 3.35 -2.29
N ARG A 137 -20.15 4.26 -1.61
CA ARG A 137 -21.49 4.75 -1.98
C ARG A 137 -21.70 6.23 -1.64
N VAL A 138 -20.63 7.02 -1.58
CA VAL A 138 -20.77 8.48 -1.58
C VAL A 138 -19.93 8.99 -2.74
N ASP A 139 -20.66 9.29 -3.81
CA ASP A 139 -20.25 9.92 -5.06
C ASP A 139 -18.83 10.51 -5.04
N ALA A 140 -17.91 9.87 -5.75
CA ALA A 140 -16.57 10.40 -6.01
C ALA A 140 -16.60 11.82 -6.62
N ASN A 141 -17.75 12.24 -7.16
CA ASN A 141 -18.00 13.59 -7.66
C ASN A 141 -18.31 14.61 -6.54
N VAL A 142 -18.81 14.22 -5.37
CA VAL A 142 -19.23 15.16 -4.31
C VAL A 142 -18.05 15.64 -3.44
N LEU A 143 -16.94 14.89 -3.39
CA LEU A 143 -15.72 15.31 -2.67
C LEU A 143 -14.72 16.07 -3.55
N LEU A 144 -14.89 16.05 -4.88
CA LEU A 144 -14.07 16.84 -5.80
C LEU A 144 -14.56 18.30 -5.91
N ASP A 145 -15.86 18.55 -5.67
CA ASP A 145 -16.46 19.89 -5.80
C ASP A 145 -16.38 20.77 -4.54
N LYS A 146 -16.01 20.24 -3.38
CA LYS A 146 -15.98 20.99 -2.10
C LYS A 146 -14.63 21.61 -1.72
N ALA A 147 -13.68 21.66 -2.67
CA ALA A 147 -12.34 22.21 -2.44
C ALA A 147 -11.98 23.34 -3.43
N ASN A 148 -12.97 24.16 -3.81
CA ASN A 148 -12.80 25.45 -4.47
C ASN A 148 -13.32 26.57 -3.57
#